data_AF-A0A4Y7PE67-F1
#
_entry.id   AF-A0A4Y7PE67-F1
#
_cell.length_a   1.000
_cell.length_b   1.000
_cell.length_c   1.000
_cell.angle_alpha   90.00
_cell.angle_beta   90.00
_cell.angle_gamma   90.00
#
_symmetry.space_group_name_H-M   'P 1'
#
loop_
_entity.id
_entity.type
_entity.pdbx_description
1 polymer ?
#
loop_
_entity_poly.entity_id
_entity_poly.type
_entity_poly.pdbx_seq_one_letter_code
_entity_poly.pdbx_strand_id
1 'polypeptide(L)' 'MLLPSLPSPLLCPRRTILAALILKSKFFQGRCSSNCPWAKLSGLPPREVGRCEHA' A
#
# COMPACT_ATOMS: atom_id res chain seq x y z
N MET A 1 -16.03 2.90 20.97
CA MET A 1 -15.00 3.52 20.11
C MET A 1 -15.05 2.87 18.74
N LEU A 2 -15.81 3.45 17.82
CA LEU A 2 -15.96 2.96 16.45
C LEU A 2 -14.83 3.61 15.63
N LEU A 3 -13.83 2.84 15.21
CA LEU A 3 -12.82 3.35 14.25
C LEU A 3 -13.61 3.79 13.01
N PRO A 4 -13.46 5.03 12.49
CA PRO A 4 -14.09 5.39 11.25
C PRO A 4 -13.65 4.36 10.20
N SER A 5 -14.62 3.69 9.60
CA SER A 5 -14.43 2.82 8.44
C SER A 5 -13.68 3.64 7.40
N LEU A 6 -12.35 3.45 7.34
CA LEU A 6 -11.49 4.12 6.37
C LEU A 6 -12.12 3.85 5.00
N PRO A 7 -12.43 4.89 4.18
CA PRO A 7 -13.01 4.66 2.87
C PRO A 7 -12.13 3.62 2.17
N SER A 8 -12.76 2.59 1.60
CA SER A 8 -12.08 1.43 1.04
C SER A 8 -10.84 1.90 0.26
N PRO A 9 -9.64 1.35 0.49
CA PRO A 9 -8.41 1.78 -0.19
C PRO A 9 -8.54 1.85 -1.72
N LEU A 10 -9.49 1.10 -2.29
CA LEU A 10 -9.90 1.11 -3.70
C LEU A 10 -10.63 2.39 -4.17
N LEU A 11 -11.20 3.19 -3.27
CA LEU A 11 -11.88 4.46 -3.58
C LEU A 11 -10.90 5.61 -3.84
N CYS A 12 -9.62 5.43 -3.48
CA CYS A 12 -8.56 6.40 -3.76
C CYS A 12 -7.72 5.87 -4.93
N PRO A 13 -7.88 6.38 -6.18
CA PRO A 13 -7.12 5.87 -7.33
C PRO A 13 -5.60 5.92 -7.12
N ARG A 14 -5.12 6.91 -6.33
CA ARG A 14 -3.72 7.03 -5.92
C ARG A 14 -3.22 5.82 -5.10
N ARG A 15 -4.07 5.24 -4.24
CA ARG A 15 -3.75 4.06 -3.42
C ARG A 15 -3.82 2.78 -4.24
N THR A 16 -4.75 2.68 -5.17
CA THR A 16 -4.84 1.55 -6.12
C THR A 16 -3.60 1.47 -7.02
N ILE A 17 -3.13 2.62 -7.53
CA ILE A 17 -1.89 2.68 -8.32
C ILE A 17 -0.68 2.28 -7.48
N LEU A 18 -0.60 2.74 -6.23
CA LEU A 18 0.46 2.38 -5.29
C LEU A 18 0.46 0.86 -5.01
N ALA A 19 -0.69 0.27 -4.73
CA ALA A 19 -0.84 -1.17 -4.51
C ALA A 19 -0.36 -1.99 -5.71
N ALA A 20 -0.79 -1.61 -6.93
CA ALA A 20 -0.38 -2.29 -8.15
C ALA A 20 1.14 -2.17 -8.41
N LEU A 21 1.75 -1.02 -8.11
CA LEU A 21 3.20 -0.83 -8.22
C LEU A 21 3.97 -1.70 -7.22
N ILE A 22 3.52 -1.75 -5.97
CA ILE A 22 4.12 -2.60 -4.93
C ILE A 22 4.04 -4.06 -5.38
N LEU A 23 2.86 -4.52 -5.81
CA LEU A 23 2.63 -5.90 -6.24
C LEU A 23 3.51 -6.24 -7.45
N LYS A 24 3.53 -5.39 -8.48
CA LYS A 24 4.39 -5.56 -9.67
C LYS A 24 5.86 -5.64 -9.29
N SER A 25 6.31 -4.76 -8.40
CA SER A 25 7.71 -4.71 -8.00
C SER A 25 8.11 -5.92 -7.15
N LYS A 26 7.24 -6.39 -6.24
CA LYS A 26 7.46 -7.61 -5.46
C LYS A 26 7.45 -8.85 -6.34
N PHE A 27 6.55 -8.90 -7.33
CA PHE A 27 6.46 -9.98 -8.31
C PHE A 27 7.74 -10.09 -9.15
N PHE A 28 8.28 -8.95 -9.62
CA PHE A 28 9.44 -8.96 -10.51
C PHE A 28 10.77 -9.08 -9.78
N GLN A 29 10.89 -8.54 -8.56
CA GLN A 29 12.18 -8.48 -7.85
C GLN A 29 12.36 -9.52 -6.74
N GLY A 30 11.31 -10.25 -6.32
CA GLY A 30 11.36 -11.41 -5.41
C GLY A 30 11.92 -11.19 -4.00
N ARG A 31 12.72 -10.14 -3.76
CA ARG A 31 13.47 -9.86 -2.53
C ARG A 31 13.05 -8.55 -1.84
N CYS A 32 12.15 -7.78 -2.46
CA CYS A 32 11.69 -6.49 -1.94
C CYS A 32 10.45 -6.65 -1.04
N SER A 33 10.52 -7.45 0.02
CA SER A 33 9.37 -7.72 0.91
C SER A 33 9.04 -6.56 1.85
N SER A 34 9.95 -5.59 2.00
CA SER A 34 9.76 -4.47 2.92
C SER A 34 8.84 -3.40 2.33
N ASN A 35 7.86 -2.98 3.14
CA ASN A 35 6.98 -1.85 2.82
C ASN A 35 7.59 -0.49 3.22
N CYS A 36 8.79 -0.46 3.83
CA CYS A 36 9.45 0.78 4.26
C CYS A 36 9.83 1.73 3.10
N PRO A 37 10.38 1.25 1.96
CA PRO A 37 10.66 2.13 0.82
C PRO A 37 9.37 2.73 0.24
N TRP A 38 8.31 1.92 0.17
CA TRP A 38 7.00 2.32 -0.32
C TRP A 38 6.30 3.30 0.62
N ALA A 39 6.48 3.16 1.93
CA ALA A 39 6.03 4.12 2.95
C ALA A 39 6.70 5.48 2.76
N LYS A 40 8.03 5.49 2.55
CA LYS A 40 8.78 6.72 2.29
C LYS A 40 8.38 7.37 0.96
N LEU A 41 8.16 6.57 -0.09
CA LEU A 41 7.75 7.04 -1.42
C LEU A 41 6.33 7.64 -1.42
N SER A 42 5.40 7.01 -0.72
CA SER A 42 3.99 7.42 -0.67
C SER A 42 3.69 8.47 0.38
N GLY A 43 4.61 8.69 1.33
CA GLY A 43 4.35 9.50 2.52
C GLY A 43 3.33 8.86 3.48
N LEU A 44 3.02 7.58 3.29
CA LEU A 44 2.07 6.83 4.11
C LEU A 44 2.81 6.04 5.20
N PRO A 45 2.19 5.84 6.37
CA PRO A 45 2.74 4.93 7.36
C PRO A 45 2.83 3.50 6.80
N PRO A 46 3.85 2.71 7.17
CA PRO A 46 4.06 1.34 6.65
C PRO A 46 2.85 0.43 6.81
N ARG A 47 2.08 0.64 7.88
CA ARG A 47 0.84 -0.09 8.17
C ARG A 47 -0.25 0.16 7.14
N GLU A 48 -0.31 1.37 6.57
CA GLU A 48 -1.31 1.75 5.57
C GLU A 48 -0.90 1.31 4.17
N VAL A 49 0.41 1.30 3.88
CA VAL A 49 0.97 0.67 2.67
C VAL A 49 0.64 -0.82 2.64
N GLY A 50 0.82 -1.53 3.76
CA GLY A 50 0.44 -2.94 3.86
C GLY A 50 -1.07 -3.16 3.65
N ARG A 51 -1.93 -2.24 4.09
CA ARG A 51 -3.37 -2.31 3.78
C ARG A 51 -3.65 -2.11 2.30
N CYS A 52 -2.93 -1.21 1.63
CA CYS A 52 -3.09 -1.00 0.18
C CYS A 52 -2.63 -2.24 -0.60
N GLU A 53 -1.59 -2.93 -0.14
CA GLU A 53 -1.12 -4.19 -0.75
C GLU A 53 -2.13 -5.35 -0.64
N HIS A 54 -2.93 -5.40 0.41
CA HIS A 54 -3.94 -6.45 0.65
C HIS A 54 -5.37 -6.03 0.27
N ALA A 55 -5.54 -4.84 -0.33
CA ALA A 55 -6.83 -4.26 -0.73
C ALA A 55 -7.28 -4.80 -2.09
#